data_AF-A0A8J7SCT3-F1
#
_entry.id   AF-A0A8J7SCT3-F1
#
_cell.length_a   1.000
_cell.length_b   1.000
_cell.length_c   1.000
_cell.angle_alpha   90.00
_cell.angle_beta   90.00
_cell.angle_gamma   90.00
#
_symmetry.space_group_name_H-M   'P 1'
#
loop_
_entity.id
_entity.type
_entity.pdbx_description
1 polymer ?
#
loop_
_entity_poly.entity_id
_entity_poly.type
_entity_poly.pdbx_seq_one_letter_code
_entity_poly.pdbx_strand_id
1 'polypeptide(L)'
;MEQVKRGATLLWGMFLLIALCWLPGCNGSGSSGGSSGTGSITGKVVSAATGAPVAGVSISDGTTTVVTDANGSFTLPSPGGFRTLVATATGYEPASRVCTVNSGGATEMNWSLTASHDTYTNYDNASPSAMIPAASMDYVILAWNDLGMHCMQDDYSTLLILPPFNTLHVQVFRRGEGLVTRGVTVSYRFPKKTDSTLHNNFWNYSSQYNYRQYGWQVTPNVGITGSPLAGNMAPDANGLGFVATGIPLTPYDDDGTWDPYGAATITVTDNGTGSVLATTRVVAPVSSEINCSNCHGATNTFVNILQTHDRYNGTTLAADKAAGKLHLCAECHGDNALGLSGKPGVKNLSLAMHGFHKDKVNVSADPKNPDCYNCHPGPRTNCLRGVMFHAGKECKDCHGDMTGMATALAAGRKPWLEEPRCADCHDAKHQENPGTLYRNSIFRNSPQQEMNGQIYCEACHNSTHAEYVSTNPADNVIPQQLQGDSYWIWNCYVCHNDYMPSRSMHQ
;
A
#
# COMPACT_ATOMS: atom_id res chain seq x y z
N MET A 1 24.51 33.10 37.54
CA MET A 1 23.67 32.68 38.68
C MET A 1 23.22 31.26 38.36
N GLU A 2 24.10 30.28 38.58
CA GLU A 2 24.25 29.50 39.84
C GLU A 2 23.05 28.59 40.09
N GLN A 3 23.10 27.30 40.45
CA GLN A 3 24.09 26.25 40.76
C GLN A 3 23.25 24.94 40.70
N VAL A 4 23.56 23.87 39.96
CA VAL A 4 24.44 22.73 40.27
C VAL A 4 24.47 22.27 41.76
N LYS A 5 24.14 20.98 41.94
CA LYS A 5 24.62 19.98 42.95
C LYS A 5 23.79 19.66 44.22
N ARG A 6 23.52 18.33 44.30
CA ARG A 6 23.78 17.36 45.38
C ARG A 6 22.64 16.98 46.34
N GLY A 7 22.49 15.66 46.50
CA GLY A 7 21.94 15.06 47.72
C GLY A 7 21.36 13.65 47.54
N ALA A 8 22.20 12.64 47.31
CA ALA A 8 21.84 11.24 47.60
C ALA A 8 22.26 10.92 49.04
N THR A 9 21.45 10.17 49.80
CA THR A 9 21.78 8.87 50.46
C THR A 9 20.93 8.51 51.70
N LEU A 10 20.68 7.18 51.83
CA LEU A 10 20.47 6.34 53.04
C LEU A 10 19.07 6.39 53.72
N LEU A 11 18.42 5.33 54.22
CA LEU A 11 18.65 3.87 54.38
C LEU A 11 17.33 3.21 54.87
N TRP A 12 17.17 1.92 54.55
CA TRP A 12 16.49 0.83 55.32
C TRP A 12 14.97 0.95 55.56
N GLY A 13 14.10 -0.03 55.29
CA GLY A 13 14.25 -1.48 55.27
C GLY A 13 13.43 -2.08 56.41
N MET A 14 12.27 -2.71 56.14
CA MET A 14 11.71 -3.76 56.99
C MET A 14 10.58 -4.55 56.28
N PHE A 15 10.64 -5.85 56.50
CA PHE A 15 9.91 -6.96 55.90
C PHE A 15 8.62 -7.31 56.68
N LEU A 16 7.78 -8.12 56.04
CA LEU A 16 6.87 -9.16 56.60
C LEU A 16 5.52 -8.71 57.20
N LEU A 17 4.40 -9.15 56.61
CA LEU A 17 3.66 -10.35 57.10
C LEU A 17 2.36 -10.62 56.30
N ILE A 18 2.22 -11.91 55.96
CA ILE A 18 1.07 -12.59 55.36
C ILE A 18 -0.01 -12.79 56.44
N ALA A 19 -1.29 -12.61 56.08
CA ALA A 19 -2.41 -13.15 56.84
C ALA A 19 -3.47 -13.73 55.88
N LEU A 20 -3.60 -15.06 55.95
CA LEU A 20 -4.70 -15.84 55.40
C LEU A 20 -6.00 -15.51 56.16
N CYS A 21 -7.08 -15.22 55.43
CA CYS A 21 -8.44 -15.43 55.92
C CYS A 21 -9.20 -16.32 54.93
N TRP A 22 -9.56 -17.50 55.42
CA TRP A 22 -10.52 -18.43 54.82
C TRP A 22 -11.95 -17.93 55.05
N LEU A 23 -12.80 -18.03 54.02
CA LEU A 23 -14.27 -18.16 54.15
C LEU A 23 -14.75 -19.28 53.21
N PRO A 24 -15.66 -20.17 53.66
CA PRO A 24 -16.11 -21.32 52.88
C PRO A 24 -17.40 -21.08 52.09
N GLY A 25 -17.48 -21.68 50.90
CA GLY A 25 -18.69 -22.32 50.35
C GLY A 25 -19.64 -21.50 49.47
N CYS A 26 -19.63 -21.75 48.15
CA CYS A 26 -20.68 -22.52 47.47
C CYS A 26 -20.39 -22.76 45.98
N ASN A 27 -20.74 -23.98 45.54
CA ASN A 27 -20.63 -24.59 44.22
C ASN A 27 -21.22 -23.79 43.05
N GLY A 28 -20.71 -24.04 41.84
CA GLY A 28 -21.57 -23.99 40.64
C GLY A 28 -20.95 -23.63 39.30
N SER A 29 -19.89 -24.35 38.90
CA SER A 29 -19.63 -24.85 37.53
C SER A 29 -19.98 -23.99 36.30
N GLY A 30 -18.95 -23.59 35.54
CA GLY A 30 -19.15 -23.19 34.14
C GLY A 30 -18.05 -22.38 33.46
N SER A 31 -16.87 -22.19 34.05
CA SER A 31 -15.71 -21.65 33.30
C SER A 31 -15.22 -22.71 32.31
N SER A 32 -15.61 -22.55 31.04
CA SER A 32 -15.02 -23.26 29.91
C SER A 32 -13.53 -22.94 29.87
N GLY A 33 -12.71 -23.82 30.46
CA GLY A 33 -11.30 -23.89 30.12
C GLY A 33 -11.20 -24.12 28.62
N GLY A 34 -10.56 -23.20 27.90
CA GLY A 34 -10.17 -23.44 26.52
C GLY A 34 -9.31 -24.70 26.51
N SER A 35 -9.82 -25.77 25.90
CA SER A 35 -9.07 -27.02 25.83
C SER A 35 -7.78 -26.79 25.06
N SER A 36 -6.67 -27.30 25.59
CA SER A 36 -5.41 -27.49 24.88
C SER A 36 -5.57 -28.63 23.85
N GLY A 37 -6.57 -28.51 22.97
CA GLY A 37 -6.80 -29.43 21.87
C GLY A 37 -5.77 -29.23 20.77
N THR A 38 -5.41 -30.32 20.10
CA THR A 38 -4.60 -30.22 18.87
C THR A 38 -5.49 -29.71 17.74
N GLY A 39 -5.05 -28.68 17.04
CA GLY A 39 -5.63 -28.24 15.77
C GLY A 39 -4.73 -28.65 14.61
N SER A 40 -5.06 -28.19 13.42
CA SER A 40 -4.18 -28.33 12.26
C SER A 40 -4.02 -27.00 11.54
N ILE A 41 -2.86 -26.83 10.92
CA ILE A 41 -2.58 -25.72 10.01
C ILE A 41 -2.46 -26.33 8.62
N THR A 42 -3.29 -25.90 7.70
CA THR A 42 -3.32 -26.41 6.32
C THR A 42 -2.98 -25.28 5.36
N GLY A 43 -2.34 -25.55 4.24
CA GLY A 43 -2.14 -24.50 3.24
C GLY A 43 -1.40 -24.93 2.01
N LYS A 44 -1.18 -23.97 1.12
CA LYS A 44 -0.35 -24.11 -0.08
C LYS A 44 0.83 -23.15 -0.04
N VAL A 45 1.95 -23.62 -0.57
CA VAL A 45 3.15 -22.81 -0.80
C VAL A 45 3.38 -22.65 -2.28
N VAL A 46 3.49 -21.40 -2.74
CA VAL A 46 3.77 -21.04 -4.13
C VAL A 46 5.03 -20.18 -4.23
N SER A 47 5.59 -20.07 -5.43
CA SER A 47 6.65 -19.10 -5.73
C SER A 47 6.02 -17.72 -5.90
N ALA A 48 6.57 -16.71 -5.23
CA ALA A 48 6.08 -15.33 -5.34
C ALA A 48 6.20 -14.78 -6.76
N ALA A 49 7.23 -15.18 -7.52
CA ALA A 49 7.47 -14.66 -8.86
C ALA A 49 6.53 -15.25 -9.93
N THR A 50 6.17 -16.54 -9.81
CA THR A 50 5.45 -17.27 -10.87
C THR A 50 4.06 -17.75 -10.46
N GLY A 51 3.74 -17.75 -9.17
CA GLY A 51 2.53 -18.36 -8.62
C GLY A 51 2.49 -19.89 -8.69
N ALA A 52 3.56 -20.54 -9.17
CA ALA A 52 3.64 -21.99 -9.29
C ALA A 52 3.79 -22.66 -7.90
N PRO A 53 3.18 -23.84 -7.67
CA PRO A 53 3.33 -24.57 -6.42
C PRO A 53 4.79 -24.98 -6.17
N VAL A 54 5.24 -24.87 -4.92
CA VAL A 54 6.60 -25.23 -4.50
C VAL A 54 6.53 -26.50 -3.64
N ALA A 55 7.01 -27.60 -4.21
CA ALA A 55 7.14 -28.87 -3.51
C ALA A 55 8.42 -28.91 -2.65
N GLY A 56 8.41 -29.71 -1.58
CA GLY A 56 9.62 -29.90 -0.76
C GLY A 56 9.91 -28.79 0.25
N VAL A 57 8.96 -27.88 0.50
CA VAL A 57 9.12 -26.80 1.48
C VAL A 57 8.88 -27.35 2.88
N SER A 58 9.85 -27.16 3.77
CA SER A 58 9.76 -27.51 5.19
C SER A 58 8.98 -26.42 5.94
N ILE A 59 7.82 -26.77 6.50
CA ILE A 59 6.99 -25.88 7.34
C ILE A 59 7.08 -26.35 8.78
N SER A 60 7.59 -25.49 9.66
CA SER A 60 7.85 -25.82 11.07
C SER A 60 7.22 -24.81 12.03
N ASP A 61 6.60 -25.28 13.11
CA ASP A 61 6.17 -24.42 14.24
C ASP A 61 7.20 -24.37 15.38
N GLY A 62 8.42 -24.88 15.14
CA GLY A 62 9.48 -25.05 16.12
C GLY A 62 9.40 -26.37 16.91
N THR A 63 8.27 -27.09 16.86
CA THR A 63 8.10 -28.40 17.50
C THR A 63 7.82 -29.52 16.50
N THR A 64 6.95 -29.26 15.54
CA THR A 64 6.52 -30.20 14.50
C THR A 64 6.91 -29.62 13.15
N THR A 65 7.31 -30.47 12.21
CA THR A 65 7.70 -30.07 10.85
C THR A 65 7.06 -30.99 9.83
N VAL A 66 6.53 -30.40 8.75
CA VAL A 66 5.99 -31.12 7.59
C VAL A 66 6.58 -30.57 6.31
N VAL A 67 6.43 -31.31 5.22
CA VAL A 67 6.95 -30.93 3.91
C VAL A 67 5.80 -30.80 2.91
N THR A 68 5.84 -29.80 2.03
CA THR A 68 4.83 -29.65 0.98
C THR A 68 4.91 -30.74 -0.08
N ASP A 69 3.74 -31.15 -0.56
CA ASP A 69 3.61 -32.11 -1.66
C ASP A 69 3.88 -31.49 -3.05
N ALA A 70 3.72 -32.27 -4.11
CA ALA A 70 3.93 -31.83 -5.50
C ALA A 70 3.02 -30.66 -5.93
N ASN A 71 1.88 -30.47 -5.26
CA ASN A 71 0.95 -29.36 -5.47
C ASN A 71 1.21 -28.20 -4.49
N GLY A 72 2.34 -28.23 -3.78
CA GLY A 72 2.70 -27.24 -2.77
C GLY A 72 1.86 -27.31 -1.50
N SER A 73 1.04 -28.35 -1.30
CA SER A 73 0.07 -28.43 -0.20
C SER A 73 0.70 -29.06 1.05
N PHE A 74 0.30 -28.61 2.23
CA PHE A 74 0.73 -29.16 3.51
C PHE A 74 -0.39 -29.19 4.56
N THR A 75 -0.25 -30.08 5.54
CA THR A 75 -1.08 -30.13 6.76
C THR A 75 -0.17 -30.39 7.95
N LEU A 76 -0.03 -29.41 8.84
CA LEU A 76 0.79 -29.44 10.05
C LEU A 76 -0.11 -29.56 11.28
N PRO A 77 -0.08 -30.69 12.02
CA PRO A 77 -0.69 -30.78 13.34
C PRO A 77 0.03 -29.83 14.30
N SER A 78 -0.71 -28.99 15.03
CA SER A 78 -0.13 -28.06 16.01
C SER A 78 -1.09 -27.85 17.18
N PRO A 79 -0.61 -27.71 18.43
CA PRO A 79 -1.51 -27.45 19.55
C PRO A 79 -2.17 -26.08 19.40
N GLY A 80 -3.40 -25.92 19.93
CA GLY A 80 -4.11 -24.64 19.89
C GLY A 80 -3.33 -23.46 20.51
N GLY A 81 -3.57 -22.26 20.00
CA GLY A 81 -2.94 -21.01 20.45
C GLY A 81 -2.01 -20.37 19.41
N PHE A 82 -1.27 -19.34 19.82
CA PHE A 82 -0.34 -18.62 18.95
C PHE A 82 0.86 -19.49 18.55
N ARG A 83 1.18 -19.46 17.25
CA ARG A 83 2.31 -20.18 16.65
C ARG A 83 3.06 -19.27 15.70
N THR A 84 4.38 -19.33 15.76
CA THR A 84 5.26 -18.81 14.72
C THR A 84 5.67 -19.96 13.83
N LEU A 85 5.28 -19.91 12.57
CA LEU A 85 5.69 -20.85 11.56
C LEU A 85 6.88 -20.31 10.79
N VAL A 86 7.78 -21.21 10.40
CA VAL A 86 8.93 -20.93 9.54
C VAL A 86 8.87 -21.87 8.35
N ALA A 87 8.97 -21.30 7.15
CA ALA A 87 9.06 -22.02 5.90
C ALA A 87 10.50 -21.95 5.35
N THR A 88 11.08 -23.10 5.03
CA THR A 88 12.42 -23.19 4.44
C THR A 88 12.44 -24.15 3.24
N ALA A 89 13.10 -23.74 2.16
CA ALA A 89 13.31 -24.57 0.99
C ALA A 89 14.61 -24.17 0.28
N THR A 90 15.31 -25.14 -0.31
CA THR A 90 16.50 -24.86 -1.13
C THR A 90 16.12 -23.94 -2.28
N GLY A 91 16.90 -22.87 -2.47
CA GLY A 91 16.66 -21.90 -3.52
C GLY A 91 15.56 -20.88 -3.22
N TYR A 92 15.10 -20.79 -1.96
CA TYR A 92 14.16 -19.77 -1.47
C TYR A 92 14.70 -19.13 -0.19
N GLU A 93 14.40 -17.84 -0.01
CA GLU A 93 14.65 -17.15 1.27
C GLU A 93 13.74 -17.73 2.37
N PRO A 94 14.26 -17.95 3.60
CA PRO A 94 13.42 -18.35 4.72
C PRO A 94 12.32 -17.33 4.99
N ALA A 95 11.08 -17.79 5.16
CA ALA A 95 9.96 -16.94 5.50
C ALA A 95 9.41 -17.33 6.88
N SER A 96 8.83 -16.39 7.61
CA SER A 96 8.13 -16.67 8.87
C SER A 96 6.79 -15.96 8.95
N ARG A 97 5.81 -16.58 9.59
CA ARG A 97 4.48 -15.99 9.83
C ARG A 97 3.93 -16.43 11.18
N VAL A 98 3.10 -15.60 11.79
CA VAL A 98 2.38 -15.93 13.02
C VAL A 98 0.93 -16.28 12.67
N CYS A 99 0.38 -17.32 13.31
CA CYS A 99 -1.04 -17.65 13.23
C CYS A 99 -1.59 -18.06 14.60
N THR A 100 -2.91 -18.07 14.72
CA THR A 100 -3.62 -18.61 15.89
C THR A 100 -4.29 -19.91 15.49
N VAL A 101 -3.86 -21.02 16.10
CA VAL A 101 -4.43 -22.34 15.82
C VAL A 101 -5.68 -22.54 16.68
N ASN A 102 -6.81 -22.79 16.01
CA ASN A 102 -8.06 -23.14 16.68
C ASN A 102 -8.02 -24.62 17.10
N SER A 103 -8.13 -24.91 18.40
CA SER A 103 -8.21 -26.28 18.93
C SER A 103 -9.33 -27.07 18.26
N GLY A 104 -9.02 -28.24 17.68
CA GLY A 104 -10.00 -29.08 16.96
C GLY A 104 -10.43 -28.55 15.58
N GLY A 105 -9.89 -27.42 15.13
CA GLY A 105 -10.14 -26.84 13.81
C GLY A 105 -8.93 -26.90 12.88
N ALA A 106 -9.16 -26.55 11.62
CA ALA A 106 -8.11 -26.28 10.64
C ALA A 106 -7.93 -24.77 10.47
N THR A 107 -6.69 -24.31 10.49
CA THR A 107 -6.31 -22.91 10.21
C THR A 107 -5.64 -22.87 8.85
N GLU A 108 -6.24 -22.17 7.88
CA GLU A 108 -5.64 -22.04 6.54
C GLU A 108 -4.47 -21.04 6.59
N MET A 109 -3.30 -21.44 6.08
CA MET A 109 -2.13 -20.60 6.00
C MET A 109 -1.34 -20.86 4.71
N ASN A 110 -1.63 -20.06 3.69
CA ASN A 110 -0.89 -20.08 2.44
C ASN A 110 0.39 -19.26 2.53
N TRP A 111 1.37 -19.62 1.70
CA TRP A 111 2.68 -19.00 1.63
C TRP A 111 3.04 -18.70 0.18
N SER A 112 3.81 -17.65 0.02
CA SER A 112 4.39 -17.24 -1.25
C SER A 112 5.86 -16.95 -0.99
N LEU A 113 6.75 -17.83 -1.43
CA LEU A 113 8.17 -17.74 -1.12
C LEU A 113 8.93 -16.93 -2.17
N THR A 114 9.88 -16.13 -1.70
CA THR A 114 10.85 -15.42 -2.54
C THR A 114 11.99 -16.37 -2.86
N ALA A 115 12.30 -16.56 -4.15
CA ALA A 115 13.46 -17.32 -4.57
C ALA A 115 14.71 -16.68 -3.97
N SER A 116 15.65 -17.52 -3.52
CA SER A 116 16.91 -17.05 -2.98
C SER A 116 17.68 -16.38 -4.11
N HIS A 117 18.19 -15.19 -3.81
CA HIS A 117 18.96 -14.38 -4.74
C HIS A 117 20.22 -15.11 -5.27
N ASP A 118 20.70 -16.12 -4.54
CA ASP A 118 21.85 -16.95 -4.92
C ASP A 118 21.55 -17.91 -6.10
N THR A 119 20.28 -18.24 -6.37
CA THR A 119 19.91 -19.15 -7.48
C THR A 119 20.02 -18.51 -8.86
N TYR A 120 20.04 -17.17 -8.93
CA TYR A 120 20.11 -16.41 -10.18
C TYR A 120 21.54 -16.15 -10.66
N THR A 121 22.57 -16.57 -9.91
CA THR A 121 23.97 -16.27 -10.26
C THR A 121 24.92 -17.41 -9.89
N ASN A 122 25.40 -18.14 -10.91
CA ASN A 122 26.67 -18.85 -10.81
C ASN A 122 27.79 -17.87 -11.22
N TYR A 123 28.35 -17.16 -10.23
CA TYR A 123 29.44 -16.18 -10.42
C TYR A 123 30.72 -16.79 -11.02
N ASP A 124 30.83 -18.11 -11.09
CA ASP A 124 32.03 -18.79 -11.56
C ASP A 124 32.14 -18.82 -13.10
N ASN A 125 31.06 -18.51 -13.84
CA ASN A 125 31.01 -18.74 -15.30
C ASN A 125 30.54 -17.55 -16.17
N ALA A 126 29.89 -16.51 -15.63
CA ALA A 126 29.67 -15.23 -16.31
C ALA A 126 29.40 -14.08 -15.32
N SER A 127 29.72 -12.84 -15.71
CA SER A 127 29.41 -11.66 -14.89
C SER A 127 27.88 -11.50 -14.76
N PRO A 128 27.32 -11.25 -13.56
CA PRO A 128 25.89 -11.04 -13.39
C PRO A 128 25.33 -9.88 -14.22
N SER A 129 26.19 -8.91 -14.57
CA SER A 129 25.88 -7.84 -15.52
C SER A 129 25.42 -8.34 -16.89
N ALA A 130 25.80 -9.55 -17.31
CA ALA A 130 25.44 -10.15 -18.60
C ALA A 130 24.21 -11.07 -18.52
N MET A 131 23.66 -11.30 -17.32
CA MET A 131 22.55 -12.23 -17.09
C MET A 131 21.18 -11.54 -16.93
N ILE A 132 21.13 -10.21 -17.00
CA ILE A 132 19.89 -9.44 -16.89
C ILE A 132 19.51 -8.75 -18.20
N PRO A 133 18.22 -8.53 -18.48
CA PRO A 133 17.78 -7.76 -19.63
C PRO A 133 18.40 -6.36 -19.74
N ALA A 134 18.55 -5.65 -18.61
CA ALA A 134 19.10 -4.30 -18.57
C ALA A 134 20.56 -4.23 -19.06
N ALA A 135 21.29 -5.35 -19.13
CA ALA A 135 22.66 -5.44 -19.64
C ALA A 135 22.84 -4.76 -21.01
N SER A 136 21.81 -4.89 -21.86
CA SER A 136 21.77 -4.38 -23.23
C SER A 136 21.23 -2.95 -23.35
N MET A 137 20.87 -2.32 -22.24
CA MET A 137 20.28 -0.99 -22.19
C MET A 137 21.33 0.07 -21.87
N ASP A 138 21.12 1.29 -22.37
CA ASP A 138 21.90 2.47 -21.97
C ASP A 138 21.23 3.25 -20.84
N TYR A 139 19.89 3.23 -20.82
CA TYR A 139 19.06 3.94 -19.85
C TYR A 139 18.06 3.00 -19.17
N VAL A 140 17.83 3.25 -17.88
CA VAL A 140 16.85 2.57 -17.05
C VAL A 140 15.80 3.56 -16.59
N ILE A 141 14.54 3.13 -16.61
CA ILE A 141 13.41 3.90 -16.11
C ILE A 141 12.80 3.14 -14.93
N LEU A 142 12.75 3.78 -13.77
CA LEU A 142 11.94 3.35 -12.64
C LEU A 142 10.73 4.27 -12.58
N ALA A 143 9.53 3.69 -12.52
CA ALA A 143 8.28 4.45 -12.56
C ALA A 143 7.23 3.79 -11.66
N TRP A 144 6.46 4.58 -10.93
CA TRP A 144 5.45 4.08 -10.00
C TRP A 144 4.30 5.09 -9.83
N ASN A 145 3.18 4.62 -9.27
CA ASN A 145 2.15 5.48 -8.68
C ASN A 145 2.43 5.70 -7.17
N ASP A 146 2.05 6.82 -6.58
CA ASP A 146 2.37 7.20 -5.19
C ASP A 146 1.64 6.42 -4.07
N LEU A 147 0.54 5.72 -4.37
CA LEU A 147 -0.34 5.12 -3.33
C LEU A 147 -0.72 3.65 -3.58
N GLY A 148 -0.51 3.16 -4.80
CA GLY A 148 -0.88 1.82 -5.25
C GLY A 148 -2.35 1.67 -5.65
N MET A 149 -3.22 2.61 -5.29
CA MET A 149 -4.59 2.78 -5.81
C MET A 149 -5.18 4.14 -5.42
N HIS A 150 -5.71 4.88 -6.39
CA HIS A 150 -6.57 6.03 -6.09
C HIS A 150 -8.03 5.60 -5.96
N CYS A 151 -8.73 6.20 -5.00
CA CYS A 151 -10.16 5.96 -4.78
C CYS A 151 -10.96 7.10 -5.38
N MET A 152 -12.02 6.78 -6.12
CA MET A 152 -12.99 7.77 -6.58
C MET A 152 -14.42 7.25 -6.36
N GLN A 153 -15.39 8.15 -6.44
CA GLN A 153 -16.80 7.77 -6.49
C GLN A 153 -17.25 7.60 -7.94
N ASP A 154 -18.30 6.83 -8.16
CA ASP A 154 -18.87 6.54 -9.48
C ASP A 154 -19.85 7.63 -9.98
N ASP A 155 -20.46 8.38 -9.07
CA ASP A 155 -21.39 9.47 -9.37
C ASP A 155 -21.06 10.77 -8.62
N TYR A 156 -21.10 11.89 -9.35
CA TYR A 156 -20.84 13.24 -8.87
C TYR A 156 -22.08 14.14 -8.90
N SER A 157 -23.29 13.59 -8.97
CA SER A 157 -24.53 14.38 -9.03
C SER A 157 -25.06 14.85 -7.67
N THR A 158 -24.40 14.45 -6.58
CA THR A 158 -24.92 14.61 -5.21
C THR A 158 -23.92 15.22 -4.23
N LEU A 159 -22.71 14.67 -4.16
CA LEU A 159 -21.66 15.09 -3.24
C LEU A 159 -20.30 14.81 -3.88
N LEU A 160 -19.20 15.29 -3.30
CA LEU A 160 -17.84 14.99 -3.76
C LEU A 160 -16.99 14.55 -2.57
N ILE A 161 -16.49 13.31 -2.61
CA ILE A 161 -15.48 12.79 -1.66
C ILE A 161 -14.08 13.01 -2.25
N LEU A 162 -13.77 12.33 -3.35
CA LEU A 162 -12.51 12.47 -4.08
C LEU A 162 -12.77 12.61 -5.59
N PRO A 163 -12.07 13.52 -6.28
CA PRO A 163 -12.15 13.65 -7.73
C PRO A 163 -11.38 12.53 -8.44
N PRO A 164 -11.56 12.35 -9.77
CA PRO A 164 -10.64 11.58 -10.58
C PRO A 164 -9.21 12.11 -10.42
N PHE A 165 -8.27 11.24 -10.08
CA PHE A 165 -6.90 11.63 -9.74
C PHE A 165 -5.95 10.44 -9.83
N ASN A 166 -4.69 10.70 -10.12
CA ASN A 166 -3.58 9.78 -9.94
C ASN A 166 -2.27 10.58 -10.01
N THR A 167 -1.22 10.09 -9.36
CA THR A 167 0.13 10.65 -9.49
C THR A 167 1.07 9.60 -10.06
N LEU A 168 1.87 9.98 -11.05
CA LEU A 168 2.98 9.16 -11.54
C LEU A 168 4.30 9.80 -11.20
N HIS A 169 5.26 8.98 -10.77
CA HIS A 169 6.65 9.35 -10.54
C HIS A 169 7.56 8.56 -11.47
N VAL A 170 8.67 9.18 -11.90
CA VAL A 170 9.68 8.56 -12.75
C VAL A 170 11.07 8.99 -12.32
N GLN A 171 11.98 8.04 -12.14
CA GLN A 171 13.43 8.28 -12.10
C GLN A 171 14.08 7.66 -13.33
N VAL A 172 15.04 8.38 -13.92
CA VAL A 172 15.79 7.93 -15.08
C VAL A 172 17.25 7.78 -14.68
N PHE A 173 17.86 6.66 -15.01
CA PHE A 173 19.29 6.42 -14.78
C PHE A 173 19.97 6.12 -16.11
N ARG A 174 21.15 6.69 -16.31
CA ARG A 174 22.06 6.25 -17.35
C ARG A 174 23.00 5.20 -16.76
N ARG A 175 23.03 4.02 -17.36
CA ARG A 175 23.76 2.88 -16.79
C ARG A 175 25.25 3.18 -16.71
N GLY A 176 25.83 2.94 -15.53
CA GLY A 176 27.22 3.25 -15.22
C GLY A 176 27.52 4.73 -14.92
N GLU A 177 26.56 5.65 -15.09
CA GLU A 177 26.76 7.09 -14.87
C GLU A 177 25.90 7.64 -13.72
N GLY A 178 24.69 7.10 -13.54
CA GLY A 178 23.80 7.47 -12.42
C GLY A 178 22.54 8.22 -12.84
N LEU A 179 21.98 8.98 -11.90
CA LEU A 179 20.68 9.63 -12.03
C LEU A 179 20.69 10.76 -13.07
N VAL A 180 19.68 10.78 -13.95
CA VAL A 180 19.49 11.77 -15.02
C VAL A 180 18.23 12.60 -14.75
N THR A 181 18.43 13.89 -14.48
CA THR A 181 17.34 14.85 -14.21
C THR A 181 17.33 16.04 -15.16
N ARG A 182 18.28 16.10 -16.10
CA ARG A 182 18.45 17.19 -17.07
C ARG A 182 18.83 16.63 -18.44
N GLY A 183 18.64 17.42 -19.48
CA GLY A 183 18.96 17.04 -20.86
C GLY A 183 17.95 16.05 -21.48
N VAL A 184 16.94 15.62 -20.72
CA VAL A 184 15.89 14.70 -21.18
C VAL A 184 14.50 15.31 -20.98
N THR A 185 13.54 14.82 -21.75
CA THR A 185 12.10 15.02 -21.54
C THR A 185 11.48 13.68 -21.20
N VAL A 186 10.78 13.61 -20.07
CA VAL A 186 9.97 12.44 -19.69
C VAL A 186 8.52 12.74 -20.00
N SER A 187 7.90 11.84 -20.76
CA SER A 187 6.48 11.94 -21.13
C SER A 187 5.73 10.67 -20.77
N TYR A 188 4.43 10.80 -20.55
CA TYR A 188 3.51 9.70 -20.30
C TYR A 188 2.31 9.78 -21.25
N ARG A 189 1.71 8.64 -21.56
CA ARG A 189 0.40 8.55 -22.23
C ARG A 189 -0.36 7.30 -21.83
N PHE A 190 -1.68 7.41 -21.67
CA PHE A 190 -2.56 6.26 -21.50
C PHE A 190 -3.16 5.84 -22.85
N PRO A 191 -2.73 4.72 -23.46
CA PRO A 191 -3.14 4.36 -24.82
C PRO A 191 -4.62 3.99 -24.97
N LYS A 192 -5.31 3.65 -23.87
CA LYS A 192 -6.72 3.25 -23.87
C LYS A 192 -7.64 4.19 -23.09
N LYS A 193 -7.06 5.22 -22.46
CA LYS A 193 -7.77 6.21 -21.63
C LYS A 193 -7.36 7.59 -22.11
N THR A 194 -8.00 8.06 -23.17
CA THR A 194 -7.70 9.35 -23.80
C THR A 194 -8.74 10.42 -23.48
N ASP A 195 -9.93 10.01 -23.03
CA ASP A 195 -10.98 10.92 -22.58
C ASP A 195 -11.72 10.42 -21.33
N SER A 196 -11.38 11.00 -20.18
CA SER A 196 -12.02 10.67 -18.91
C SER A 196 -13.47 11.14 -18.80
N THR A 197 -13.96 11.96 -19.73
CA THR A 197 -15.36 12.45 -19.71
C THR A 197 -16.37 11.42 -20.21
N LEU A 198 -15.93 10.34 -20.86
CA LEU A 198 -16.81 9.37 -21.52
C LEU A 198 -17.65 8.53 -20.55
N HIS A 199 -17.06 8.07 -19.44
CA HIS A 199 -17.68 7.07 -18.53
C HIS A 199 -17.80 7.58 -17.09
N ASN A 200 -17.86 8.90 -16.92
CA ASN A 200 -17.90 9.55 -15.62
C ASN A 200 -18.52 10.94 -15.74
N ASN A 201 -19.27 11.39 -14.72
CA ASN A 201 -20.00 12.66 -14.75
C ASN A 201 -19.39 13.79 -13.90
N PHE A 202 -18.17 13.64 -13.38
CA PHE A 202 -17.48 14.67 -12.58
C PHE A 202 -17.53 16.06 -13.21
N TRP A 203 -17.13 16.19 -14.48
CA TRP A 203 -17.07 17.49 -15.15
C TRP A 203 -18.45 18.13 -15.37
N ASN A 204 -19.51 17.34 -15.54
CA ASN A 204 -20.88 17.82 -15.70
C ASN A 204 -21.37 18.57 -14.44
N TYR A 205 -20.97 18.09 -13.26
CA TYR A 205 -21.38 18.65 -11.98
C TYR A 205 -20.31 19.54 -11.33
N SER A 206 -19.10 19.54 -11.87
CA SER A 206 -17.95 20.24 -11.32
C SER A 206 -18.25 21.71 -10.98
N SER A 207 -19.01 22.43 -11.80
CA SER A 207 -19.33 23.84 -11.56
C SER A 207 -20.26 24.11 -10.36
N GLN A 208 -20.96 23.09 -9.86
CA GLN A 208 -21.89 23.19 -8.74
C GLN A 208 -21.20 23.05 -7.37
N TYR A 209 -19.95 22.60 -7.35
CA TYR A 209 -19.14 22.51 -6.14
C TYR A 209 -18.36 23.78 -5.90
N ASN A 210 -18.22 24.18 -4.64
CA ASN A 210 -17.47 25.37 -4.26
C ASN A 210 -15.96 25.08 -4.08
N TYR A 211 -15.32 24.27 -4.93
CA TYR A 211 -13.89 24.00 -4.80
C TYR A 211 -13.00 25.12 -5.40
N ARG A 212 -13.57 26.02 -6.22
CA ARG A 212 -12.77 27.08 -6.90
C ARG A 212 -12.06 28.01 -5.91
N GLN A 213 -12.62 28.18 -4.72
CA GLN A 213 -11.98 28.90 -3.62
C GLN A 213 -10.66 28.27 -3.16
N TYR A 214 -10.43 26.99 -3.48
CA TYR A 214 -9.19 26.24 -3.19
C TYR A 214 -8.22 26.21 -4.38
N GLY A 215 -8.51 26.95 -5.45
CA GLY A 215 -7.62 27.10 -6.61
C GLY A 215 -7.65 25.94 -7.62
N TRP A 216 -8.56 24.97 -7.48
CA TRP A 216 -8.66 23.85 -8.43
C TRP A 216 -9.11 24.32 -9.81
N GLN A 217 -8.38 23.89 -10.83
CA GLN A 217 -8.68 24.15 -12.24
C GLN A 217 -9.39 22.91 -12.81
N VAL A 218 -10.70 23.00 -13.03
CA VAL A 218 -11.48 21.85 -13.51
C VAL A 218 -11.93 22.09 -14.94
N THR A 219 -11.01 21.81 -15.86
CA THR A 219 -11.28 21.78 -17.30
C THR A 219 -11.68 20.35 -17.69
N PRO A 220 -12.68 20.14 -18.56
CA PRO A 220 -13.00 18.81 -19.09
C PRO A 220 -11.76 18.04 -19.54
N ASN A 221 -11.69 16.76 -19.16
CA ASN A 221 -10.59 15.85 -19.48
C ASN A 221 -9.19 16.27 -18.96
N VAL A 222 -9.14 17.22 -18.03
CA VAL A 222 -7.90 17.65 -17.35
C VAL A 222 -8.13 17.50 -15.86
N GLY A 223 -7.12 17.00 -15.15
CA GLY A 223 -7.23 16.83 -13.71
C GLY A 223 -7.08 18.14 -12.95
N ILE A 224 -7.45 18.11 -11.67
CA ILE A 224 -7.64 19.31 -10.84
C ILE A 224 -6.37 20.17 -10.65
N THR A 225 -5.20 19.58 -10.94
CA THR A 225 -3.86 20.18 -10.92
C THR A 225 -3.37 20.65 -12.29
N GLY A 226 -4.15 20.43 -13.35
CA GLY A 226 -3.81 20.78 -14.74
C GLY A 226 -3.18 19.65 -15.56
N SER A 227 -2.95 18.47 -15.00
CA SER A 227 -2.36 17.34 -15.72
C SER A 227 -3.36 16.69 -16.69
N PRO A 228 -2.99 16.46 -17.97
CA PRO A 228 -3.80 15.71 -18.94
C PRO A 228 -3.60 14.19 -18.81
N LEU A 229 -4.27 13.40 -19.66
CA LEU A 229 -4.02 11.95 -19.81
C LEU A 229 -2.78 11.60 -20.66
N ALA A 230 -2.16 12.60 -21.30
CA ALA A 230 -0.89 12.43 -21.97
C ALA A 230 -0.14 13.77 -22.00
N GLY A 231 1.14 13.76 -21.65
CA GLY A 231 1.94 14.99 -21.60
C GLY A 231 3.33 14.78 -21.05
N ASN A 232 4.06 15.89 -20.93
CA ASN A 232 5.37 15.92 -20.30
C ASN A 232 5.23 15.98 -18.78
N MET A 233 6.12 15.28 -18.07
CA MET A 233 6.21 15.30 -16.63
C MET A 233 7.05 16.50 -16.17
N ALA A 234 6.72 17.07 -15.02
CA ALA A 234 7.50 18.14 -14.39
C ALA A 234 8.64 17.54 -13.56
N PRO A 235 9.75 18.26 -13.30
CA PRO A 235 10.72 17.83 -12.29
C PRO A 235 10.05 17.67 -10.93
N ASP A 236 10.42 16.63 -10.19
CA ASP A 236 9.92 16.46 -8.81
C ASP A 236 10.53 17.50 -7.86
N ALA A 237 9.86 17.72 -6.72
CA ALA A 237 10.23 18.77 -5.76
C ALA A 237 11.59 18.57 -5.09
N ASN A 238 12.10 17.33 -5.02
CA ASN A 238 13.42 17.01 -4.48
C ASN A 238 14.50 17.03 -5.56
N GLY A 239 14.12 17.22 -6.83
CA GLY A 239 15.04 17.20 -7.96
C GLY A 239 15.64 15.82 -8.23
N LEU A 240 14.94 14.74 -7.86
CA LEU A 240 15.40 13.36 -7.98
C LEU A 240 14.80 12.62 -9.20
N GLY A 241 13.99 13.30 -10.01
CA GLY A 241 13.19 12.67 -11.04
C GLY A 241 12.09 13.59 -11.55
N PHE A 242 11.01 12.98 -12.01
CA PHE A 242 9.90 13.64 -12.69
C PHE A 242 8.56 13.16 -12.13
N VAL A 243 7.56 14.04 -12.12
CA VAL A 243 6.23 13.79 -11.57
C VAL A 243 5.14 14.35 -12.48
N ALA A 244 4.03 13.63 -12.58
CA ALA A 244 2.77 14.11 -13.12
C ALA A 244 1.68 13.87 -12.08
N THR A 245 1.26 14.95 -11.42
CA THR A 245 0.31 14.90 -10.29
C THR A 245 -1.09 15.23 -10.77
N GLY A 246 -2.09 14.49 -10.28
CA GLY A 246 -3.50 14.75 -10.55
C GLY A 246 -3.91 14.48 -11.98
N ILE A 247 -3.46 13.37 -12.54
CA ILE A 247 -3.94 12.84 -13.81
C ILE A 247 -5.41 12.40 -13.61
N PRO A 248 -6.37 12.79 -14.47
CA PRO A 248 -7.80 12.59 -14.22
C PRO A 248 -8.28 11.16 -14.56
N LEU A 249 -7.57 10.12 -14.13
CA LEU A 249 -7.90 8.74 -14.51
C LEU A 249 -9.22 8.26 -13.90
N THR A 250 -9.88 7.38 -14.64
CA THR A 250 -11.08 6.65 -14.24
C THR A 250 -10.84 5.13 -14.44
N PRO A 251 -11.64 4.26 -13.81
CA PRO A 251 -11.49 2.81 -13.97
C PRO A 251 -11.99 2.28 -15.32
N TYR A 252 -12.33 3.15 -16.28
CA TYR A 252 -12.88 2.75 -17.59
C TYR A 252 -11.94 3.16 -18.71
N ASP A 253 -11.78 2.28 -19.70
CA ASP A 253 -11.18 2.61 -20.99
C ASP A 253 -12.18 3.40 -21.85
N ASP A 254 -11.71 4.04 -22.91
CA ASP A 254 -12.54 4.87 -23.78
C ASP A 254 -13.71 4.08 -24.39
N ASP A 255 -13.54 2.77 -24.63
CA ASP A 255 -14.57 1.86 -25.14
C ASP A 255 -15.58 1.37 -24.07
N GLY A 256 -15.41 1.78 -22.82
CA GLY A 256 -16.24 1.40 -21.68
C GLY A 256 -15.79 0.13 -20.96
N THR A 257 -14.70 -0.51 -21.41
CA THR A 257 -14.11 -1.64 -20.70
C THR A 257 -13.67 -1.21 -19.30
N TRP A 258 -14.11 -1.93 -18.28
CA TRP A 258 -13.65 -1.69 -16.91
C TRP A 258 -12.22 -2.22 -16.75
N ASP A 259 -11.26 -1.31 -16.67
CA ASP A 259 -9.83 -1.54 -16.43
C ASP A 259 -9.36 -0.59 -15.30
N PRO A 260 -9.39 -1.05 -14.04
CA PRO A 260 -8.96 -0.26 -12.88
C PRO A 260 -7.43 -0.20 -12.75
N TYR A 261 -6.68 -0.92 -13.60
CA TYR A 261 -5.21 -0.98 -13.58
C TYR A 261 -4.60 -0.40 -14.86
N GLY A 262 -5.28 0.58 -15.46
CA GLY A 262 -4.82 1.26 -16.67
C GLY A 262 -3.36 1.68 -16.56
N ALA A 263 -2.54 1.31 -17.56
CA ALA A 263 -1.11 1.56 -17.55
C ALA A 263 -0.70 2.67 -18.51
N ALA A 264 0.13 3.60 -18.03
CA ALA A 264 0.79 4.59 -18.86
C ALA A 264 1.96 3.95 -19.60
N THR A 265 2.21 4.41 -20.82
CA THR A 265 3.52 4.27 -21.46
C THR A 265 4.36 5.47 -21.10
N ILE A 266 5.52 5.23 -20.48
CA ILE A 266 6.53 6.24 -20.20
C ILE A 266 7.54 6.26 -21.34
N THR A 267 7.93 7.45 -21.78
CA THR A 267 8.93 7.64 -22.85
C THR A 267 9.90 8.74 -22.45
N VAL A 268 11.19 8.40 -22.43
CA VAL A 268 12.29 9.31 -22.16
C VAL A 268 12.95 9.67 -23.49
N THR A 269 13.05 10.96 -23.77
CA THR A 269 13.61 11.48 -25.02
C THR A 269 14.77 12.41 -24.70
N ASP A 270 15.86 12.33 -25.47
CA ASP A 270 16.97 13.27 -25.39
C ASP A 270 16.58 14.63 -25.99
N ASN A 271 16.84 15.73 -25.27
CA ASN A 271 16.42 17.07 -25.69
C ASN A 271 17.25 17.63 -26.85
N GLY A 272 18.50 17.17 -27.02
CA GLY A 272 19.39 17.68 -28.08
C GLY A 272 19.11 17.03 -29.43
N THR A 273 18.83 15.73 -29.44
CA THR A 273 18.66 14.91 -30.65
C THR A 273 17.21 14.58 -30.95
N GLY A 274 16.31 14.64 -29.96
CA GLY A 274 14.93 14.18 -30.09
C GLY A 274 14.78 12.66 -30.13
N SER A 275 15.85 11.90 -29.87
CA SER A 275 15.84 10.44 -29.91
C SER A 275 15.21 9.85 -28.65
N VAL A 276 14.40 8.79 -28.80
CA VAL A 276 13.90 8.01 -27.67
C VAL A 276 15.05 7.22 -27.05
N LEU A 277 15.33 7.47 -25.79
CA LEU A 277 16.39 6.84 -25.01
C LEU A 277 15.92 5.52 -24.37
N ALA A 278 14.71 5.53 -23.84
CA ALA A 278 14.08 4.35 -23.23
C ALA A 278 12.57 4.52 -23.12
N THR A 279 11.87 3.39 -22.99
CA THR A 279 10.44 3.34 -22.72
C THR A 279 10.13 2.26 -21.70
N THR A 280 9.09 2.46 -20.89
CA THR A 280 8.53 1.42 -20.03
C THR A 280 7.03 1.63 -19.84
N ARG A 281 6.38 0.77 -19.06
CA ARG A 281 4.97 0.90 -18.69
C ARG A 281 4.82 0.87 -17.17
N VAL A 282 3.92 1.69 -16.66
CA VAL A 282 3.61 1.79 -15.22
C VAL A 282 2.09 1.81 -15.03
N VAL A 283 1.61 1.06 -14.04
CA VAL A 283 0.20 1.02 -13.68
C VAL A 283 -0.17 2.29 -12.91
N ALA A 284 -1.30 2.91 -13.27
CA ALA A 284 -1.87 4.07 -12.58
C ALA A 284 -3.29 3.70 -12.14
N PRO A 285 -3.42 3.00 -11.01
CA PRO A 285 -4.65 2.31 -10.68
C PRO A 285 -5.68 3.25 -10.06
N VAL A 286 -6.94 3.09 -10.47
CA VAL A 286 -8.09 3.85 -9.95
C VAL A 286 -9.25 2.89 -9.71
N SER A 287 -9.93 3.05 -8.58
CA SER A 287 -11.11 2.26 -8.26
C SER A 287 -12.28 3.15 -7.88
N SER A 288 -13.45 2.77 -8.39
CA SER A 288 -14.75 3.30 -7.97
C SER A 288 -15.47 2.38 -6.97
N GLU A 289 -14.80 1.37 -6.43
CA GLU A 289 -15.36 0.45 -5.43
C GLU A 289 -15.44 1.11 -4.05
N ILE A 290 -16.36 2.06 -3.89
CA ILE A 290 -16.78 2.60 -2.60
C ILE A 290 -18.22 2.15 -2.37
N ASN A 291 -18.40 1.01 -1.69
CA ASN A 291 -19.65 0.26 -1.65
C ASN A 291 -20.71 0.83 -0.68
N CYS A 292 -20.93 2.15 -0.69
CA CYS A 292 -21.89 2.84 0.17
C CYS A 292 -23.32 2.26 0.07
N SER A 293 -23.68 1.75 -1.10
CA SER A 293 -24.99 1.16 -1.39
C SER A 293 -25.33 -0.06 -0.54
N ASN A 294 -24.30 -0.74 0.01
CA ASN A 294 -24.49 -1.90 0.89
C ASN A 294 -25.29 -1.55 2.15
N CYS A 295 -25.26 -0.29 2.60
CA CYS A 295 -25.97 0.16 3.80
C CYS A 295 -26.86 1.40 3.57
N HIS A 296 -26.48 2.29 2.66
CA HIS A 296 -27.24 3.50 2.35
C HIS A 296 -28.29 3.30 1.24
N GLY A 297 -28.65 2.05 0.95
CA GLY A 297 -29.65 1.66 -0.04
C GLY A 297 -29.09 1.65 -1.46
N ALA A 298 -29.60 0.72 -2.29
CA ALA A 298 -29.17 0.56 -3.68
C ALA A 298 -29.71 1.64 -4.64
N THR A 299 -30.66 2.47 -4.18
CA THR A 299 -31.19 3.60 -4.95
C THR A 299 -31.00 4.88 -4.15
N ASN A 300 -30.67 5.97 -4.85
CA ASN A 300 -30.43 7.28 -4.24
C ASN A 300 -29.40 7.25 -3.09
N THR A 301 -28.40 6.37 -3.17
CA THR A 301 -27.43 6.09 -2.10
C THR A 301 -26.82 7.36 -1.51
N PHE A 302 -26.29 8.26 -2.34
CA PHE A 302 -25.68 9.50 -1.87
C PHE A 302 -26.71 10.50 -1.30
N VAL A 303 -27.96 10.51 -1.78
CA VAL A 303 -29.02 11.33 -1.17
C VAL A 303 -29.38 10.80 0.22
N ASN A 304 -29.46 9.48 0.39
CA ASN A 304 -29.71 8.85 1.69
C ASN A 304 -28.58 9.16 2.68
N ILE A 305 -27.33 9.24 2.20
CA ILE A 305 -26.19 9.72 2.99
C ILE A 305 -26.42 11.16 3.45
N LEU A 306 -26.78 12.09 2.55
CA LEU A 306 -27.04 13.49 2.92
C LEU A 306 -28.18 13.61 3.93
N GLN A 307 -29.29 12.90 3.74
CA GLN A 307 -30.43 12.90 4.66
C GLN A 307 -30.08 12.34 6.04
N THR A 308 -29.24 11.30 6.08
CA THR A 308 -28.72 10.74 7.33
C THR A 308 -27.81 11.76 8.01
N HIS A 309 -26.93 12.41 7.25
CA HIS A 309 -26.05 13.45 7.76
C HIS A 309 -26.84 14.62 8.36
N ASP A 310 -27.88 15.10 7.66
CA ASP A 310 -28.77 16.16 8.11
C ASP A 310 -29.48 15.77 9.42
N ARG A 311 -29.98 14.54 9.52
CA ARG A 311 -30.65 14.02 10.73
C ARG A 311 -29.76 14.02 11.96
N TYR A 312 -28.50 13.58 11.82
CA TYR A 312 -27.59 13.43 12.97
C TYR A 312 -26.80 14.70 13.31
N ASN A 313 -26.62 15.61 12.35
CA ASN A 313 -25.75 16.78 12.52
C ASN A 313 -26.48 18.12 12.33
N GLY A 314 -27.78 18.12 12.02
CA GLY A 314 -28.58 19.34 11.85
C GLY A 314 -28.18 20.15 10.62
N THR A 315 -27.59 19.52 9.60
CA THR A 315 -27.25 20.17 8.34
C THR A 315 -28.45 20.23 7.38
N THR A 316 -28.27 20.89 6.23
CA THR A 316 -29.29 21.07 5.19
C THR A 316 -28.85 20.50 3.83
N LEU A 317 -27.88 19.59 3.81
CA LEU A 317 -27.20 19.16 2.60
C LEU A 317 -28.14 18.55 1.56
N ALA A 318 -29.18 17.81 1.99
CA ALA A 318 -30.16 17.26 1.07
C ALA A 318 -31.03 18.35 0.43
N ALA A 319 -31.36 19.41 1.18
CA ALA A 319 -32.09 20.57 0.67
C ALA A 319 -31.19 21.43 -0.25
N ASP A 320 -29.92 21.63 0.10
CA ASP A 320 -28.92 22.29 -0.74
C ASP A 320 -28.79 21.57 -2.11
N LYS A 321 -28.70 20.23 -2.10
CA LYS A 321 -28.69 19.42 -3.33
C LYS A 321 -29.95 19.66 -4.17
N ALA A 322 -31.14 19.65 -3.54
CA ALA A 322 -32.40 19.89 -4.25
C ALA A 322 -32.46 21.30 -4.88
N ALA A 323 -31.75 22.27 -4.29
CA ALA A 323 -31.58 23.62 -4.83
C ALA A 323 -30.43 23.76 -5.85
N GLY A 324 -29.76 22.65 -6.23
CA GLY A 324 -28.67 22.64 -7.22
C GLY A 324 -27.29 23.02 -6.66
N LYS A 325 -27.13 23.03 -5.34
CA LYS A 325 -25.85 23.31 -4.67
C LYS A 325 -25.26 22.01 -4.13
N LEU A 326 -24.10 21.62 -4.67
CA LEU A 326 -23.41 20.39 -4.28
C LEU A 326 -22.23 20.70 -3.36
N HIS A 327 -21.94 19.75 -2.47
CA HIS A 327 -20.96 19.93 -1.41
C HIS A 327 -19.77 18.97 -1.57
N LEU A 328 -18.56 19.51 -1.41
CA LEU A 328 -17.33 18.74 -1.26
C LEU A 328 -17.17 18.42 0.22
N CYS A 329 -17.05 17.15 0.60
CA CYS A 329 -16.96 16.75 2.01
C CYS A 329 -15.82 17.49 2.73
N ALA A 330 -14.71 17.70 2.03
CA ALA A 330 -13.52 18.35 2.52
C ALA A 330 -13.66 19.87 2.76
N GLU A 331 -14.77 20.48 2.33
CA GLU A 331 -15.06 21.89 2.63
C GLU A 331 -15.38 22.12 4.12
N CYS A 332 -15.88 21.07 4.79
CA CYS A 332 -16.22 21.09 6.21
C CYS A 332 -15.29 20.18 7.01
N HIS A 333 -15.02 18.97 6.52
CA HIS A 333 -14.18 18.01 7.19
C HIS A 333 -12.74 18.11 6.68
N GLY A 334 -11.76 18.44 7.50
CA GLY A 334 -10.36 18.47 7.03
C GLY A 334 -9.93 17.15 6.39
N ASP A 335 -9.23 17.21 5.27
CA ASP A 335 -8.72 16.06 4.53
C ASP A 335 -7.34 16.34 3.95
N ASN A 336 -6.35 15.64 4.48
CA ASN A 336 -4.95 15.78 4.07
C ASN A 336 -4.69 15.22 2.67
N ALA A 337 -5.50 14.28 2.15
CA ALA A 337 -5.36 13.79 0.77
C ALA A 337 -5.61 14.91 -0.25
N LEU A 338 -6.53 15.82 0.07
CA LEU A 338 -6.87 16.97 -0.77
C LEU A 338 -6.12 18.26 -0.35
N GLY A 339 -5.31 18.20 0.72
CA GLY A 339 -4.64 19.36 1.29
C GLY A 339 -5.60 20.41 1.89
N LEU A 340 -6.83 20.02 2.24
CA LEU A 340 -7.86 20.94 2.72
C LEU A 340 -8.01 20.85 4.23
N SER A 341 -7.94 21.99 4.93
CA SER A 341 -8.00 22.03 6.39
C SER A 341 -9.41 21.83 6.97
N GLY A 342 -10.46 21.99 6.15
CA GLY A 342 -11.84 21.97 6.61
C GLY A 342 -12.18 23.12 7.56
N LYS A 343 -13.25 22.96 8.36
CA LYS A 343 -13.74 23.95 9.32
C LYS A 343 -13.21 23.67 10.74
N PRO A 344 -12.81 24.71 11.50
CA PRO A 344 -12.43 24.54 12.90
C PRO A 344 -13.54 23.87 13.74
N GLY A 345 -13.15 22.95 14.62
CA GLY A 345 -14.09 22.23 15.50
C GLY A 345 -14.87 21.10 14.84
N VAL A 346 -14.79 20.94 13.51
CA VAL A 346 -15.35 19.80 12.79
C VAL A 346 -14.31 18.67 12.74
N LYS A 347 -14.75 17.43 12.97
CA LYS A 347 -13.88 16.25 12.85
C LYS A 347 -13.30 16.18 11.44
N ASN A 348 -12.03 15.80 11.28
CA ASN A 348 -11.48 15.48 9.95
C ASN A 348 -12.28 14.33 9.30
N LEU A 349 -12.19 14.21 7.97
CA LEU A 349 -13.06 13.31 7.20
C LEU A 349 -12.90 11.86 7.63
N SER A 350 -11.65 11.40 7.80
CA SER A 350 -11.37 10.03 8.25
C SER A 350 -11.96 9.75 9.63
N LEU A 351 -11.83 10.67 10.60
CA LEU A 351 -12.41 10.51 11.93
C LEU A 351 -13.94 10.52 11.89
N ALA A 352 -14.55 11.38 11.06
CA ALA A 352 -16.00 11.41 10.89
C ALA A 352 -16.53 10.08 10.34
N MET A 353 -15.87 9.53 9.32
CA MET A 353 -16.26 8.27 8.70
C MET A 353 -16.01 7.08 9.62
N HIS A 354 -14.78 6.86 10.08
CA HIS A 354 -14.46 5.70 10.94
C HIS A 354 -15.20 5.77 12.27
N GLY A 355 -15.26 6.95 12.89
CA GLY A 355 -15.92 7.14 14.18
C GLY A 355 -17.43 6.88 14.15
N PHE A 356 -18.11 7.22 13.06
CA PHE A 356 -19.55 6.95 12.93
C PHE A 356 -19.84 5.50 12.53
N HIS A 357 -19.01 4.89 11.68
CA HIS A 357 -19.29 3.58 11.10
C HIS A 357 -18.76 2.40 11.92
N LYS A 358 -17.80 2.61 12.84
CA LYS A 358 -17.15 1.53 13.60
C LYS A 358 -18.09 0.52 14.29
N ASP A 359 -19.29 0.96 14.71
CA ASP A 359 -20.29 0.10 15.37
C ASP A 359 -21.43 -0.33 14.43
N LYS A 360 -21.34 0.00 13.14
CA LYS A 360 -22.40 -0.20 12.14
C LYS A 360 -21.99 -1.12 11.00
N VAL A 361 -20.70 -1.26 10.73
CA VAL A 361 -20.18 -2.30 9.84
C VAL A 361 -19.96 -3.57 10.65
N ASN A 362 -20.58 -4.67 10.20
CA ASN A 362 -20.31 -5.99 10.77
C ASN A 362 -18.88 -6.34 10.45
N VAL A 363 -18.06 -6.58 11.48
CA VAL A 363 -16.67 -6.96 11.27
C VAL A 363 -16.62 -8.41 10.75
N SER A 364 -16.41 -8.59 9.46
CA SER A 364 -16.23 -9.85 8.76
C SER A 364 -14.98 -10.54 9.29
N ALA A 365 -15.13 -11.79 9.72
CA ALA A 365 -14.01 -12.65 10.05
C ALA A 365 -13.28 -13.16 8.80
N ASP A 366 -13.75 -12.86 7.58
CA ASP A 366 -13.11 -13.29 6.33
C ASP A 366 -11.91 -12.39 5.99
N PRO A 367 -10.68 -12.91 6.07
CA PRO A 367 -9.47 -12.16 5.76
C PRO A 367 -9.34 -11.74 4.28
N LYS A 368 -10.08 -12.37 3.36
CA LYS A 368 -10.06 -12.05 1.91
C LYS A 368 -11.16 -11.04 1.52
N ASN A 369 -12.07 -10.71 2.42
CA ASN A 369 -13.12 -9.72 2.22
C ASN A 369 -13.32 -8.88 3.50
N PRO A 370 -12.30 -8.10 3.90
CA PRO A 370 -12.35 -7.31 5.11
C PRO A 370 -13.39 -6.20 4.99
N ASP A 371 -13.91 -5.78 6.13
CA ASP A 371 -14.92 -4.71 6.26
C ASP A 371 -14.47 -3.38 5.67
N CYS A 372 -13.15 -3.23 5.58
CA CYS A 372 -12.49 -2.10 4.96
C CYS A 372 -12.95 -1.95 3.50
N TYR A 373 -13.16 -3.05 2.75
CA TYR A 373 -13.61 -3.03 1.36
C TYR A 373 -15.08 -2.61 1.17
N ASN A 374 -15.84 -2.42 2.26
CA ASN A 374 -17.13 -1.74 2.14
C ASN A 374 -16.98 -0.25 1.80
N CYS A 375 -15.83 0.35 2.11
CA CYS A 375 -15.57 1.78 1.92
C CYS A 375 -14.28 2.07 1.13
N HIS A 376 -13.31 1.17 1.14
CA HIS A 376 -12.05 1.27 0.42
C HIS A 376 -12.03 0.32 -0.78
N PRO A 377 -11.22 0.60 -1.82
CA PRO A 377 -11.16 -0.22 -3.02
C PRO A 377 -10.89 -1.71 -2.77
N GLY A 378 -11.83 -2.54 -3.24
CA GLY A 378 -11.87 -4.01 -3.21
C GLY A 378 -13.32 -4.46 -3.39
N PRO A 379 -13.69 -5.76 -3.53
CA PRO A 379 -12.91 -7.01 -3.61
C PRO A 379 -12.47 -7.38 -5.04
N ARG A 380 -12.75 -6.54 -6.05
CA ARG A 380 -12.34 -6.82 -7.43
C ARG A 380 -11.04 -6.11 -7.78
N THR A 381 -10.89 -4.84 -7.38
CA THR A 381 -9.69 -4.05 -7.65
C THR A 381 -8.55 -4.35 -6.69
N ASN A 382 -8.73 -5.17 -5.65
CA ASN A 382 -7.67 -5.62 -4.72
C ASN A 382 -6.59 -4.55 -4.44
N CYS A 383 -6.94 -3.52 -3.65
CA CYS A 383 -6.02 -2.43 -3.34
C CYS A 383 -4.68 -2.97 -2.82
N LEU A 384 -4.75 -3.83 -1.79
CA LEU A 384 -3.62 -4.58 -1.25
C LEU A 384 -3.38 -5.83 -2.10
N ARG A 385 -2.27 -5.81 -2.84
CA ARG A 385 -1.92 -6.85 -3.82
C ARG A 385 -0.42 -7.12 -3.96
N GLY A 386 0.43 -6.38 -3.24
CA GLY A 386 1.89 -6.51 -3.25
C GLY A 386 2.45 -7.72 -2.49
N VAL A 387 3.76 -7.72 -2.25
CA VAL A 387 4.46 -8.82 -1.57
C VAL A 387 3.96 -9.07 -0.14
N MET A 388 3.48 -8.03 0.55
CA MET A 388 2.87 -8.19 1.87
C MET A 388 1.55 -8.99 1.79
N PHE A 389 0.77 -8.81 0.72
CA PHE A 389 -0.42 -9.63 0.47
C PHE A 389 -0.03 -11.10 0.21
N HIS A 390 1.03 -11.33 -0.56
CA HIS A 390 1.61 -12.66 -0.77
C HIS A 390 2.09 -13.31 0.54
N ALA A 391 2.63 -12.51 1.46
CA ALA A 391 2.95 -12.92 2.83
C ALA A 391 1.70 -13.03 3.74
N GLY A 392 0.51 -12.97 3.16
CA GLY A 392 -0.80 -13.08 3.81
C GLY A 392 -1.07 -12.01 4.86
N LYS A 393 -0.51 -10.82 4.69
CA LYS A 393 -0.89 -9.64 5.47
C LYS A 393 -2.22 -9.09 4.96
N GLU A 394 -2.97 -8.52 5.89
CA GLU A 394 -4.25 -7.86 5.65
C GLU A 394 -4.19 -6.38 6.05
N CYS A 395 -5.20 -5.61 5.63
CA CYS A 395 -5.32 -4.19 5.97
C CYS A 395 -5.18 -3.93 7.47
N LYS A 396 -5.83 -4.77 8.29
CA LYS A 396 -5.87 -4.62 9.76
C LYS A 396 -4.53 -4.91 10.44
N ASP A 397 -3.63 -5.67 9.80
CA ASP A 397 -2.32 -5.96 10.36
C ASP A 397 -1.42 -4.72 10.39
N CYS A 398 -1.71 -3.74 9.52
CA CYS A 398 -0.96 -2.49 9.40
C CYS A 398 -1.75 -1.29 9.94
N HIS A 399 -3.05 -1.20 9.61
CA HIS A 399 -3.89 -0.06 9.97
C HIS A 399 -4.67 -0.26 11.28
N GLY A 400 -4.88 -1.51 11.73
CA GLY A 400 -5.82 -1.84 12.79
C GLY A 400 -7.26 -2.02 12.29
N ASP A 401 -8.16 -2.42 13.18
CA ASP A 401 -9.59 -2.54 12.88
C ASP A 401 -10.32 -1.18 12.89
N MET A 402 -11.62 -1.17 12.56
CA MET A 402 -12.44 0.05 12.53
C MET A 402 -12.49 0.81 13.87
N THR A 403 -12.49 0.09 14.99
CA THR A 403 -12.51 0.70 16.33
C THR A 403 -11.14 1.24 16.70
N GLY A 404 -10.08 0.51 16.40
CA GLY A 404 -8.69 0.94 16.54
C GLY A 404 -8.40 2.20 15.73
N MET A 405 -8.83 2.22 14.46
CA MET A 405 -8.72 3.40 13.59
C MET A 405 -9.46 4.61 14.17
N ALA A 406 -10.73 4.45 14.56
CA ALA A 406 -11.49 5.54 15.16
C ALA A 406 -10.85 6.07 16.44
N THR A 407 -10.31 5.18 17.28
CA THR A 407 -9.64 5.51 18.54
C THR A 407 -8.34 6.27 18.29
N ALA A 408 -7.48 5.77 17.38
CA ALA A 408 -6.22 6.41 17.02
C ALA A 408 -6.44 7.81 16.42
N LEU A 409 -7.44 7.96 15.54
CA LEU A 409 -7.82 9.24 14.96
C LEU A 409 -8.35 10.22 16.01
N ALA A 410 -9.15 9.74 16.98
CA ALA A 410 -9.61 10.56 18.09
C ALA A 410 -8.47 10.98 19.03
N ALA A 411 -7.43 10.15 19.16
CA ALA A 411 -6.21 10.44 19.93
C ALA A 411 -5.25 11.40 19.21
N GLY A 412 -5.54 11.78 17.96
CA GLY A 412 -4.78 12.78 17.22
C GLY A 412 -3.97 12.27 16.03
N ARG A 413 -4.08 10.98 15.66
CA ARG A 413 -3.47 10.46 14.43
C ARG A 413 -3.91 11.29 13.23
N LYS A 414 -2.97 11.67 12.35
CA LYS A 414 -3.22 12.47 11.15
C LYS A 414 -3.27 11.57 9.90
N PRO A 415 -4.46 11.30 9.32
CA PRO A 415 -4.57 10.54 8.07
C PRO A 415 -3.69 11.11 6.96
N TRP A 416 -3.15 10.26 6.10
CA TRP A 416 -2.29 10.61 4.96
C TRP A 416 -0.91 11.19 5.32
N LEU A 417 -0.71 11.61 6.56
CA LEU A 417 0.55 12.16 7.09
C LEU A 417 1.22 11.20 8.07
N GLU A 418 0.46 10.31 8.71
CA GLU A 418 0.91 9.29 9.65
C GLU A 418 0.36 7.92 9.22
N GLU A 419 1.19 7.19 8.47
CA GLU A 419 0.87 5.89 7.87
C GLU A 419 1.63 4.74 8.55
N PRO A 420 1.20 3.47 8.33
CA PRO A 420 1.94 2.32 8.82
C PRO A 420 3.41 2.37 8.43
N ARG A 421 4.29 1.97 9.35
CA ARG A 421 5.73 2.10 9.19
C ARG A 421 6.35 0.75 8.84
N CYS A 422 7.33 0.76 7.95
CA CYS A 422 8.12 -0.43 7.66
C CYS A 422 8.83 -0.91 8.93
N ALA A 423 9.32 0.04 9.75
CA ALA A 423 9.98 -0.20 11.04
C ALA A 423 9.15 -1.03 12.05
N ASP A 424 7.82 -1.09 11.89
CA ASP A 424 6.96 -1.84 12.81
C ASP A 424 7.07 -3.36 12.60
N CYS A 425 7.58 -3.79 11.44
CA CYS A 425 7.74 -5.21 11.07
C CYS A 425 9.14 -5.57 10.56
N HIS A 426 9.87 -4.60 9.99
CA HIS A 426 11.17 -4.78 9.37
C HIS A 426 12.28 -4.20 10.25
N ASP A 427 13.49 -4.73 10.10
CA ASP A 427 14.65 -4.27 10.85
C ASP A 427 15.09 -2.84 10.47
N ALA A 428 16.04 -2.31 11.24
CA ALA A 428 16.54 -0.95 11.06
C ALA A 428 17.21 -0.67 9.70
N LYS A 429 17.60 -1.70 8.93
CA LYS A 429 18.17 -1.53 7.58
C LYS A 429 17.10 -1.44 6.50
N HIS A 430 15.90 -1.95 6.79
CA HIS A 430 14.77 -2.06 5.86
C HIS A 430 13.58 -1.15 6.26
N GLN A 431 13.80 -0.21 7.16
CA GLN A 431 12.79 0.77 7.57
C GLN A 431 12.85 2.05 6.73
N GLU A 432 11.75 2.79 6.72
CA GLU A 432 11.66 4.10 6.09
C GLU A 432 12.56 5.14 6.76
N ASN A 433 12.83 6.25 6.07
CA ASN A 433 13.65 7.32 6.64
C ASN A 433 12.96 7.96 7.87
N PRO A 434 13.70 8.37 8.91
CA PRO A 434 13.10 8.95 10.11
C PRO A 434 12.14 10.11 9.81
N GLY A 435 10.93 10.05 10.37
CA GLY A 435 9.90 11.09 10.22
C GLY A 435 9.39 11.26 8.79
N THR A 436 9.66 10.31 7.91
CA THR A 436 9.33 10.37 6.48
C THR A 436 8.45 9.18 6.12
N LEU A 437 7.42 9.40 5.32
CA LEU A 437 6.59 8.30 4.80
C LEU A 437 7.40 7.44 3.84
N TYR A 438 7.05 6.16 3.71
CA TYR A 438 7.69 5.25 2.76
C TYR A 438 7.76 5.83 1.34
N ARG A 439 6.64 6.37 0.83
CA ARG A 439 6.56 7.01 -0.50
C ARG A 439 7.48 8.22 -0.72
N ASN A 440 7.96 8.82 0.37
CA ASN A 440 8.90 9.96 0.34
C ASN A 440 10.30 9.58 0.82
N SER A 441 10.52 8.33 1.22
CA SER A 441 11.80 7.87 1.73
C SER A 441 12.76 7.58 0.59
N ILE A 442 14.04 7.82 0.86
CA ILE A 442 15.12 7.62 -0.09
C ILE A 442 16.15 6.64 0.47
N PHE A 443 16.83 5.96 -0.43
CA PHE A 443 17.88 5.01 -0.12
C PHE A 443 19.07 5.72 0.56
N ARG A 444 19.49 5.25 1.74
CA ARG A 444 20.57 5.88 2.55
C ARG A 444 21.64 4.91 3.06
N ASN A 445 21.51 3.63 2.71
CA ASN A 445 22.35 2.56 3.26
C ASN A 445 23.30 1.98 2.20
N SER A 446 23.69 2.78 1.20
CA SER A 446 24.66 2.36 0.20
C SER A 446 26.07 2.27 0.81
N PRO A 447 26.83 1.21 0.47
CA PRO A 447 28.28 1.18 0.69
C PRO A 447 29.01 2.31 -0.05
N GLN A 448 28.44 2.81 -1.14
CA GLN A 448 28.95 3.96 -1.89
C GLN A 448 28.19 5.23 -1.47
N GLN A 449 28.86 6.10 -0.73
CA GLN A 449 28.25 7.29 -0.14
C GLN A 449 27.53 8.19 -1.16
N GLU A 450 28.03 8.22 -2.40
CA GLU A 450 27.50 9.04 -3.48
C GLU A 450 26.09 8.63 -3.90
N MET A 451 25.73 7.34 -3.77
CA MET A 451 24.39 6.84 -4.10
C MET A 451 23.33 7.20 -3.05
N ASN A 452 23.77 7.55 -1.83
CA ASN A 452 22.84 7.86 -0.74
C ASN A 452 22.06 9.13 -1.06
N GLY A 453 20.74 9.03 -0.96
CA GLY A 453 19.80 10.11 -1.21
C GLY A 453 19.40 10.29 -2.67
N GLN A 454 19.77 9.38 -3.58
CA GLN A 454 19.47 9.51 -5.01
C GLN A 454 18.23 8.73 -5.49
N ILE A 455 17.80 7.70 -4.75
CA ILE A 455 16.78 6.76 -5.23
C ILE A 455 15.64 6.70 -4.21
N TYR A 456 14.40 6.84 -4.66
CA TYR A 456 13.23 6.65 -3.79
C TYR A 456 13.04 5.16 -3.47
N CYS A 457 12.53 4.86 -2.28
CA CYS A 457 12.18 3.48 -1.92
C CYS A 457 11.19 2.87 -2.93
N GLU A 458 10.15 3.61 -3.31
CA GLU A 458 9.14 3.17 -4.28
C GLU A 458 9.69 2.95 -5.69
N ALA A 459 10.81 3.60 -6.06
CA ALA A 459 11.42 3.36 -7.36
C ALA A 459 11.92 1.91 -7.50
N CYS A 460 12.41 1.32 -6.40
CA CYS A 460 12.86 -0.07 -6.37
C CYS A 460 11.77 -1.05 -5.94
N HIS A 461 10.92 -0.65 -5.00
CA HIS A 461 9.97 -1.53 -4.32
C HIS A 461 8.53 -1.41 -4.83
N ASN A 462 8.23 -0.43 -5.69
CA ASN A 462 6.89 -0.01 -6.14
C ASN A 462 6.06 0.66 -5.04
N SER A 463 4.88 1.13 -5.43
CA SER A 463 3.90 1.82 -4.57
C SER A 463 3.54 1.04 -3.32
N THR A 464 3.18 1.76 -2.25
CA THR A 464 2.45 1.15 -1.12
C THR A 464 1.27 0.30 -1.60
N HIS A 465 1.02 -0.85 -0.97
CA HIS A 465 -0.04 -1.81 -1.33
C HIS A 465 0.17 -2.60 -2.63
N ALA A 466 1.13 -2.22 -3.48
CA ALA A 466 1.44 -2.86 -4.75
C ALA A 466 2.93 -3.23 -4.85
N GLU A 467 3.59 -3.40 -3.71
CA GLU A 467 5.03 -3.65 -3.62
C GLU A 467 5.41 -4.93 -4.36
N TYR A 468 6.55 -4.92 -5.04
CA TYR A 468 7.01 -6.09 -5.78
C TYR A 468 7.34 -7.28 -4.87
N VAL A 469 6.95 -8.51 -5.18
CA VAL A 469 6.13 -8.95 -6.33
C VAL A 469 4.65 -8.64 -6.09
N SER A 470 3.97 -8.08 -7.08
CA SER A 470 2.51 -7.86 -7.06
C SER A 470 1.77 -9.04 -7.66
N THR A 471 0.59 -9.37 -7.12
CA THR A 471 -0.32 -10.36 -7.71
C THR A 471 -0.90 -9.92 -9.05
N ASN A 472 -0.92 -8.61 -9.32
CA ASN A 472 -1.30 -8.08 -10.63
C ASN A 472 -0.05 -8.07 -11.55
N PRO A 473 -0.03 -8.87 -12.63
CA PRO A 473 1.13 -8.97 -13.51
C PRO A 473 1.52 -7.63 -14.16
N ALA A 474 0.57 -6.71 -14.34
CA ALA A 474 0.84 -5.42 -14.96
C ALA A 474 1.76 -4.52 -14.10
N ASP A 475 1.75 -4.68 -12.77
CA ASP A 475 2.66 -3.93 -11.90
C ASP A 475 4.12 -4.41 -12.13
N ASN A 476 4.32 -5.71 -12.33
CA ASN A 476 5.64 -6.36 -12.39
C ASN A 476 6.42 -6.11 -13.72
N VAL A 477 5.91 -5.28 -14.62
CA VAL A 477 6.51 -5.05 -15.95
C VAL A 477 7.93 -4.47 -15.85
N ILE A 478 8.16 -3.52 -14.94
CA ILE A 478 9.45 -2.85 -14.79
C ILE A 478 10.54 -3.83 -14.32
N PRO A 479 10.40 -4.57 -13.21
CA PRO A 479 11.42 -5.53 -12.82
C PRO A 479 11.63 -6.61 -13.89
N GLN A 480 10.57 -7.09 -14.57
CA GLN A 480 10.73 -8.05 -15.67
C GLN A 480 11.53 -7.48 -16.83
N GLN A 481 11.28 -6.22 -17.19
CA GLN A 481 12.02 -5.51 -18.22
C GLN A 481 13.49 -5.30 -17.86
N LEU A 482 13.83 -5.15 -16.57
CA LEU A 482 15.16 -4.77 -16.13
C LEU A 482 16.03 -5.95 -15.68
N GLN A 483 15.49 -6.85 -14.86
CA GLN A 483 16.23 -7.98 -14.28
C GLN A 483 15.70 -9.35 -14.72
N GLY A 484 14.54 -9.42 -15.36
CA GLY A 484 13.98 -10.67 -15.91
C GLY A 484 13.16 -11.49 -14.92
N ASP A 485 12.98 -10.99 -13.70
CA ASP A 485 12.11 -11.54 -12.67
C ASP A 485 11.09 -10.49 -12.21
N SER A 486 10.20 -10.84 -11.27
CA SER A 486 9.15 -9.93 -10.77
C SER A 486 9.44 -9.32 -9.39
N TYR A 487 10.60 -9.61 -8.79
CA TYR A 487 10.97 -9.09 -7.47
C TYR A 487 11.24 -7.59 -7.53
N TRP A 488 11.37 -6.95 -6.37
CA TRP A 488 11.85 -5.57 -6.30
C TRP A 488 13.21 -5.45 -6.99
N ILE A 489 13.61 -4.23 -7.34
CA ILE A 489 14.94 -3.99 -7.93
C ILE A 489 16.00 -4.27 -6.87
N TRP A 490 16.50 -5.51 -6.89
CA TRP A 490 17.49 -6.03 -5.93
C TRP A 490 18.88 -6.10 -6.57
N ASN A 491 18.93 -6.20 -7.89
CA ASN A 491 20.15 -6.41 -8.64
C ASN A 491 20.80 -5.07 -9.02
N CYS A 492 21.92 -4.72 -8.38
CA CYS A 492 22.66 -3.48 -8.66
C CYS A 492 23.11 -3.36 -10.12
N TYR A 493 23.29 -4.48 -10.84
CA TYR A 493 23.70 -4.45 -12.25
C TYR A 493 22.65 -3.86 -13.19
N VAL A 494 21.40 -3.69 -12.72
CA VAL A 494 20.37 -2.92 -13.41
C VAL A 494 20.91 -1.52 -13.73
N CYS A 495 21.55 -0.85 -12.78
CA CYS A 495 22.11 0.49 -12.97
C CYS A 495 23.62 0.53 -13.19
N HIS A 496 24.36 -0.49 -12.74
CA HIS A 496 25.83 -0.50 -12.75
C HIS A 496 26.42 -1.45 -13.81
N ASN A 497 27.51 -1.03 -14.44
CA ASN A 497 28.22 -1.81 -15.46
C ASN A 497 29.44 -2.57 -14.91
N ASP A 498 29.93 -2.18 -13.72
CA ASP A 498 31.12 -2.77 -13.09
C ASP A 498 30.78 -3.90 -12.12
N TYR A 499 31.77 -4.76 -11.84
CA TYR A 499 31.62 -5.85 -10.88
C TYR A 499 31.27 -5.31 -9.47
N MET A 500 30.10 -5.68 -8.98
CA MET A 500 29.63 -5.36 -7.63
C MET A 500 29.89 -6.54 -6.68
N PRO A 501 30.72 -6.36 -5.63
CA PRO A 501 31.03 -7.43 -4.68
C PRO A 501 29.90 -7.72 -3.67
N SER A 502 28.89 -6.86 -3.56
CA SER A 502 27.79 -7.00 -2.59
C SER A 502 26.48 -7.46 -3.24
N ARG A 503 25.84 -8.46 -2.62
CA ARG A 503 24.64 -9.17 -3.12
C ARG A 503 23.30 -8.45 -2.84
N SER A 504 23.27 -7.48 -1.92
CA SER A 504 22.02 -6.82 -1.51
C SER A 504 22.25 -5.34 -1.19
N MET A 505 21.26 -4.51 -1.53
CA MET A 505 21.24 -3.07 -1.29
C MET A 505 21.12 -2.69 0.20
N HIS A 506 20.77 -3.63 1.08
CA HIS A 506 20.51 -3.34 2.51
C HIS A 506 21.45 -4.10 3.47
N GLN A 507 22.66 -4.46 3.01
CA GLN A 507 23.64 -5.19 3.85
C GLN A 507 24.29 -4.35 4.94
#